data_AF-A0A953WMZ5-F1
#
_entry.id   AF-A0A953WMZ5-F1
#
_cell.length_a   1.000
_cell.length_b   1.000
_cell.length_c   1.000
_cell.angle_alpha   90.00
_cell.angle_beta   90.00
_cell.angle_gamma   90.00
#
_symmetry.space_group_name_H-M   'P 1'
#
loop_
_entity.id
_entity.type
_entity.pdbx_description
1 polymer ?
#
loop_
_entity_poly.entity_id
_entity_poly.type
_entity_poly.pdbx_seq_one_letter_code
_entity_poly.pdbx_strand_id
1 'polypeptide(L)'
;MVDALKPPKRKDPLRYTRLPLAPPGARSRAALRFTARAAEGRLMLQQCEACGAFAYPPRDICGGCWSDELRWRDIPPEGKLLAETTLHASTNVYFRERLPWRIGSVKLAAGPVVLAHLHGDVREGDDVRIIARTDKSGQGVLMALPAKETENMSDDKALRALTCDPKFRRVLVTDVRTPLGQAVVRAAL
;
A
#
# COMPACT_ATOMS: atom_id res chain seq x y z
N MET A 1 13.69 -7.41 11.17
CA MET A 1 14.53 -6.60 10.27
C MET A 1 14.61 -7.32 8.95
N VAL A 2 14.20 -6.63 7.89
CA VAL A 2 14.21 -7.14 6.52
C VAL A 2 15.67 -7.31 6.11
N ASP A 3 15.96 -8.44 5.46
CA ASP A 3 17.30 -8.69 4.93
C ASP A 3 17.55 -7.82 3.69
N ALA A 4 18.81 -7.44 3.49
CA ALA A 4 19.23 -6.75 2.29
C ALA A 4 18.85 -7.53 1.02
N LEU A 5 18.30 -6.82 0.03
CA LEU A 5 17.94 -7.40 -1.25
C LEU A 5 19.19 -7.88 -1.97
N LYS A 6 19.15 -9.11 -2.49
CA LYS A 6 20.23 -9.65 -3.32
C LYS A 6 19.99 -9.31 -4.80
N PRO A 7 21.04 -9.02 -5.59
CA PRO A 7 20.91 -8.82 -7.02
C PRO A 7 20.18 -9.99 -7.69
N PRO A 8 19.20 -9.74 -8.57
CA PRO A 8 18.45 -10.79 -9.23
C PRO A 8 19.35 -11.57 -10.19
N LYS A 9 19.19 -12.89 -10.21
CA LYS A 9 19.83 -13.74 -11.23
C LYS A 9 19.22 -13.45 -12.60
N ARG A 10 19.98 -13.69 -13.68
CA ARG A 10 19.44 -13.62 -15.05
C ARG A 10 18.20 -14.50 -15.15
N LYS A 11 17.13 -13.93 -15.72
CA LYS A 11 15.87 -14.65 -15.92
C LYS A 11 16.11 -15.78 -16.92
N ASP A 12 15.71 -16.98 -16.55
CA ASP A 12 15.62 -18.12 -17.44
C ASP A 12 14.52 -17.85 -18.49
N PRO A 13 14.84 -17.79 -19.80
CA PRO A 13 13.87 -17.48 -20.84
C PRO A 13 12.78 -18.55 -20.98
N LEU A 14 13.04 -19.78 -20.51
CA LEU A 14 12.05 -20.88 -20.52
C LEU A 14 11.06 -20.78 -19.35
N ARG A 15 11.35 -19.97 -18.32
CA ARG A 15 10.43 -19.78 -17.20
C ARG A 15 9.32 -18.79 -17.56
N TYR A 16 8.10 -19.19 -17.22
CA TYR A 16 6.91 -18.35 -17.36
C TYR A 16 7.08 -16.98 -16.70
N THR A 17 6.69 -15.93 -17.42
CA THR A 17 6.58 -14.58 -16.86
C THR A 17 5.29 -14.47 -16.08
N ARG A 18 5.36 -14.23 -14.77
CA ARG A 18 4.15 -13.94 -13.98
C ARG A 18 3.45 -12.71 -14.57
N LEU A 19 2.21 -12.90 -14.99
CA LEU A 19 1.37 -11.81 -15.49
C LEU A 19 0.76 -11.04 -14.32
N PRO A 20 0.45 -9.74 -14.51
CA PRO A 20 -0.35 -9.01 -13.53
C PRO A 20 -1.73 -9.65 -13.43
N LEU A 21 -2.05 -10.15 -12.23
CA LEU A 21 -3.37 -10.66 -11.89
C LEU A 21 -4.24 -9.53 -11.34
N ALA A 22 -5.52 -9.52 -11.70
CA ALA A 22 -6.52 -8.67 -11.08
C ALA A 22 -6.93 -9.24 -9.71
N PRO A 23 -7.31 -8.38 -8.74
CA PRO A 23 -7.83 -8.84 -7.48
C PRO A 23 -9.29 -9.29 -7.68
N PRO A 24 -9.80 -10.16 -6.81
CA PRO A 24 -11.20 -10.55 -6.88
C PRO A 24 -12.12 -9.37 -6.56
N GLY A 25 -13.10 -9.13 -7.44
CA GLY A 25 -14.29 -8.33 -7.15
C GLY A 25 -14.21 -6.86 -7.57
N ALA A 26 -15.40 -6.29 -7.82
CA ALA A 26 -15.58 -4.88 -8.07
C ALA A 26 -15.49 -4.07 -6.78
N ARG A 27 -14.97 -2.84 -6.87
CA ARG A 27 -14.98 -1.86 -5.77
C ARG A 27 -16.17 -0.92 -5.90
N SER A 28 -16.67 -0.42 -4.78
CA SER A 28 -17.69 0.63 -4.77
C SER A 28 -17.16 1.94 -5.38
N ARG A 29 -18.05 2.82 -5.82
CA ARG A 29 -17.68 4.16 -6.32
C ARG A 29 -16.89 4.97 -5.27
N ALA A 30 -17.27 4.88 -4.00
CA ALA A 30 -16.53 5.50 -2.91
C ALA A 30 -15.09 4.94 -2.80
N ALA A 31 -14.92 3.63 -2.94
CA ALA A 31 -13.59 3.01 -2.93
C ALA A 31 -12.72 3.41 -4.14
N LEU A 32 -13.31 3.70 -5.31
CA LEU A 32 -12.55 4.23 -6.45
C LEU A 32 -11.94 5.61 -6.15
N ARG A 33 -12.62 6.45 -5.35
CA ARG A 33 -12.05 7.74 -4.90
C ARG A 33 -10.83 7.53 -4.01
N PHE A 34 -10.88 6.56 -3.10
CA PHE A 34 -9.70 6.16 -2.32
C PHE A 34 -8.54 5.73 -3.22
N THR A 35 -8.83 4.88 -4.22
CA THR A 35 -7.82 4.43 -5.19
C THR A 35 -7.15 5.59 -5.93
N ALA A 36 -7.92 6.58 -6.38
CA ALA A 36 -7.37 7.76 -7.06
C ALA A 36 -6.40 8.54 -6.15
N ARG A 37 -6.73 8.70 -4.87
CA ARG A 37 -5.86 9.40 -3.90
C ARG A 37 -4.64 8.58 -3.49
N ALA A 38 -4.80 7.26 -3.38
CA ALA A 38 -3.68 6.35 -3.17
C ALA A 38 -2.68 6.37 -4.32
N ALA A 39 -3.13 6.60 -5.56
CA ALA A 39 -2.26 6.79 -6.73
C ALA A 39 -1.43 8.09 -6.65
N GLU A 40 -1.98 9.14 -6.03
CA GLU A 40 -1.26 10.39 -5.67
C GLU A 40 -0.36 10.20 -4.44
N GLY A 41 -0.39 9.03 -3.80
CA GLY A 41 0.34 8.72 -2.58
C GLY A 41 -0.24 9.36 -1.31
N ARG A 42 -1.47 9.87 -1.36
CA ARG A 42 -2.16 10.55 -0.25
C ARG A 42 -2.97 9.58 0.59
N LEU A 43 -2.85 9.72 1.91
CA LEU A 43 -3.64 8.96 2.88
C LEU A 43 -4.87 9.78 3.26
N MET A 44 -6.05 9.35 2.79
CA MET A 44 -7.31 10.03 3.04
C MET A 44 -8.38 9.06 3.52
N LEU A 45 -9.29 9.54 4.36
CA LEU A 45 -10.53 8.86 4.75
C LEU A 45 -11.72 9.79 4.59
N GLN A 46 -12.93 9.23 4.56
CA GLN A 46 -14.15 10.03 4.65
C GLN A 46 -14.34 10.51 6.09
N GLN A 47 -14.53 11.81 6.30
CA GLN A 47 -15.01 12.40 7.54
C GLN A 47 -16.47 12.79 7.35
N CYS A 48 -17.32 12.47 8.33
CA CYS A 48 -18.69 12.96 8.39
C CYS A 48 -18.72 14.43 8.80
N GLU A 49 -19.39 15.28 8.03
CA GLU A 49 -19.53 16.70 8.37
C GLU A 49 -20.45 16.92 9.57
N ALA A 50 -21.45 16.06 9.78
CA ALA A 50 -22.40 16.19 10.88
C ALA A 50 -21.83 15.79 12.25
N CYS A 51 -21.06 14.69 12.34
CA CYS A 51 -20.55 14.18 13.63
C CYS A 51 -19.02 14.13 13.73
N GLY A 52 -18.28 14.52 12.70
CA GLY A 52 -16.81 14.54 12.69
C GLY A 52 -16.13 13.16 12.63
N ALA A 53 -16.89 12.06 12.66
CA ALA A 53 -16.33 10.71 12.66
C ALA A 53 -15.69 10.35 11.32
N PHE A 54 -14.52 9.72 11.35
CA PHE A 54 -13.88 9.14 10.17
C PHE A 54 -14.41 7.73 9.88
N ALA A 55 -14.72 7.45 8.61
CA ALA A 55 -15.26 6.19 8.14
C ALA A 55 -14.17 5.34 7.46
N TYR A 56 -14.09 4.08 7.88
CA TYR A 56 -13.41 3.02 7.18
C TYR A 56 -14.22 1.72 7.29
N PRO A 57 -14.35 0.91 6.22
CA PRO A 57 -14.03 1.23 4.82
C PRO A 57 -14.87 2.41 4.28
N PRO A 58 -14.63 2.88 3.04
CA PRO A 58 -15.43 3.93 2.42
C PRO A 58 -16.90 3.53 2.27
N ARG A 59 -17.82 4.46 2.56
CA ARG A 59 -19.28 4.25 2.63
C ARG A 59 -20.03 5.46 2.04
N ASP A 60 -21.30 5.24 1.73
CA ASP A 60 -22.20 6.32 1.27
C ASP A 60 -22.94 7.00 2.44
N ILE A 61 -23.05 6.33 3.59
CA ILE A 61 -23.72 6.83 4.81
C ILE A 61 -22.82 6.65 6.03
N CYS A 62 -22.82 7.62 6.93
CA CYS A 62 -22.07 7.59 8.18
C CYS A 62 -22.61 6.50 9.12
N GLY A 63 -21.72 5.63 9.61
CA GLY A 63 -22.09 4.55 10.54
C GLY A 63 -22.39 5.01 11.97
N GLY A 64 -22.14 6.28 12.30
CA GLY A 64 -22.40 6.84 13.63
C GLY A 64 -23.72 7.63 13.73
N CYS A 65 -24.00 8.52 12.78
CA CYS A 65 -25.15 9.43 12.83
C CYS A 65 -26.10 9.32 11.61
N TRP A 66 -25.83 8.42 10.66
CA TRP A 66 -26.65 8.21 9.45
C TRP A 66 -26.72 9.38 8.47
N SER A 67 -25.95 10.45 8.68
CA SER A 67 -25.74 11.50 7.66
C SER A 67 -25.06 10.93 6.41
N ASP A 68 -25.45 11.41 5.24
CA ASP A 68 -24.83 11.14 3.95
C ASP A 68 -23.72 12.17 3.59
N GLU A 69 -23.48 13.15 4.45
CA GLU A 69 -22.46 14.19 4.25
C GLU A 69 -21.07 13.70 4.64
N LEU A 70 -20.49 12.85 3.79
CA LEU A 70 -19.14 12.31 3.95
C LEU A 70 -18.16 12.98 2.97
N ARG A 71 -17.15 13.69 3.48
CA ARG A 71 -16.10 14.35 2.69
C ARG A 71 -14.75 13.69 2.87
N TRP A 72 -13.98 13.59 1.78
CA TRP A 72 -12.62 13.04 1.84
C TRP A 72 -11.66 14.06 2.44
N ARG A 73 -10.93 13.68 3.48
CA ARG A 73 -9.90 14.51 4.11
C ARG A 73 -8.61 13.74 4.30
N ASP A 74 -7.48 14.43 4.16
CA ASP A 74 -6.18 13.87 4.50
C ASP A 74 -6.13 13.60 6.01
N ILE A 75 -5.48 12.51 6.39
CA ILE A 75 -5.34 12.12 7.80
C ILE A 75 -3.86 11.96 8.17
N PRO A 76 -3.53 12.15 9.45
CA PRO A 76 -2.24 11.76 10.00
C PRO A 76 -1.92 10.28 9.67
N PRO A 77 -0.67 9.95 9.28
CA PRO A 77 -0.28 8.57 8.97
C PRO A 77 -0.03 7.71 10.21
N GLU A 78 -0.05 8.28 11.42
CA GLU A 78 0.26 7.57 12.65
C GLU A 78 -0.85 6.56 13.02
N GLY A 79 -0.42 5.40 13.50
CA GLY A 79 -1.31 4.40 14.07
C GLY A 79 -0.57 3.39 14.92
N LYS A 80 -1.32 2.47 15.51
CA LYS A 80 -0.82 1.36 16.32
C LYS A 80 -1.28 0.03 15.75
N LEU A 81 -0.37 -0.90 15.52
CA LEU A 81 -0.71 -2.24 15.06
C LEU A 81 -1.35 -3.02 16.22
N LEU A 82 -2.63 -3.36 16.08
CA LEU A 82 -3.41 -4.03 17.12
C LEU A 82 -3.28 -5.54 17.07
N ALA A 83 -3.34 -6.12 15.87
CA ALA A 83 -3.22 -7.55 15.64
C ALA A 83 -2.64 -7.83 14.26
N GLU A 84 -1.88 -8.91 14.14
CA GLU A 84 -1.35 -9.36 12.85
C GLU A 84 -1.70 -10.81 12.54
N THR A 85 -1.75 -11.14 11.25
CA THR A 85 -1.87 -12.51 10.77
C THR A 85 -1.13 -12.68 9.45
N THR A 86 -0.75 -13.92 9.16
CA THR A 86 -0.05 -14.28 7.92
C THR A 86 -0.85 -15.30 7.15
N LEU A 87 -1.23 -14.95 5.93
CA LEU A 87 -1.82 -15.88 4.99
C LEU A 87 -0.71 -16.75 4.39
N HIS A 88 -0.79 -18.06 4.63
CA HIS A 88 0.17 -19.05 4.12
C HIS A 88 -0.35 -19.85 2.91
N ALA A 89 -1.66 -19.84 2.67
CA ALA A 89 -2.30 -20.55 1.55
C ALA A 89 -3.52 -19.77 1.03
N SER A 90 -3.79 -19.83 -0.27
CA SER A 90 -4.98 -19.25 -0.88
C SER A 90 -5.36 -19.99 -2.17
N THR A 91 -6.66 -20.19 -2.39
CA THR A 91 -7.21 -20.73 -3.64
C THR A 91 -7.28 -19.67 -4.74
N ASN A 92 -7.26 -18.38 -4.38
CA ASN A 92 -7.26 -17.30 -5.35
C ASN A 92 -5.83 -17.03 -5.84
N VAL A 93 -5.65 -17.09 -7.17
CA VAL A 93 -4.33 -16.97 -7.82
C VAL A 93 -3.66 -15.63 -7.49
N TYR A 94 -4.42 -14.54 -7.36
CA TYR A 94 -3.89 -13.22 -7.01
C TYR A 94 -3.11 -13.26 -5.68
N PHE A 95 -3.72 -13.83 -4.64
CA PHE A 95 -3.08 -13.94 -3.34
C PHE A 95 -2.02 -15.04 -3.32
N ARG A 96 -2.29 -16.18 -3.97
CA ARG A 96 -1.37 -17.34 -4.01
C ARG A 96 0.02 -16.98 -4.51
N GLU A 97 0.12 -16.13 -5.53
CA GLU A 97 1.42 -15.73 -6.10
C GLU A 97 2.24 -14.77 -5.22
N ARG A 98 1.66 -14.28 -4.13
CA ARG A 98 2.23 -13.28 -3.22
C ARG A 98 2.37 -13.80 -1.78
N LEU A 99 2.16 -15.09 -1.55
CA LEU A 99 2.35 -15.73 -0.25
C LEU A 99 3.85 -15.81 0.13
N PRO A 100 4.19 -15.81 1.44
CA PRO A 100 3.30 -15.53 2.57
C PRO A 100 2.88 -14.05 2.60
N TRP A 101 1.61 -13.79 2.92
CA TRP A 101 1.06 -12.43 2.92
C TRP A 101 0.71 -11.97 4.33
N ARG A 102 1.38 -10.93 4.83
CA ARG A 102 1.11 -10.37 6.16
C ARG A 102 0.07 -9.25 6.08
N ILE A 103 -0.96 -9.35 6.92
CA ILE A 103 -2.01 -8.34 7.08
C ILE A 103 -2.25 -8.11 8.58
N GLY A 104 -2.79 -6.94 8.91
CA GLY A 104 -3.14 -6.63 10.29
C GLY A 104 -4.19 -5.54 10.42
N SER A 105 -4.70 -5.40 11.63
CA SER A 105 -5.60 -4.33 12.03
C SER A 105 -4.78 -3.21 12.69
N VAL A 106 -4.91 -1.99 12.16
CA VAL A 106 -4.18 -0.82 12.67
C VAL A 106 -5.17 0.20 13.20
N LYS A 107 -5.03 0.57 14.47
CA LYS A 107 -5.75 1.71 15.04
C LYS A 107 -5.10 2.99 14.55
N LEU A 108 -5.78 3.75 13.69
CA LEU A 108 -5.29 5.06 13.26
C LEU A 108 -5.48 6.10 14.36
N ALA A 109 -4.58 7.08 14.42
CA ALA A 109 -4.74 8.27 15.25
C ALA A 109 -6.04 9.03 14.91
N ALA A 110 -6.46 8.98 13.64
CA ALA A 110 -7.72 9.55 13.16
C ALA A 110 -8.98 8.87 13.73
N GLY A 111 -8.87 7.73 14.42
CA GLY A 111 -9.97 7.07 15.10
C GLY A 111 -10.30 5.64 14.62
N PRO A 112 -10.53 5.38 13.33
CA PRO A 112 -10.97 4.05 12.90
C PRO A 112 -9.84 3.01 12.94
N VAL A 113 -10.24 1.74 13.04
CA VAL A 113 -9.33 0.61 12.83
C VAL A 113 -9.38 0.22 11.36
N VAL A 114 -8.22 0.13 10.72
CA VAL A 114 -8.10 -0.20 9.29
C VAL A 114 -7.43 -1.55 9.09
N LEU A 115 -7.76 -2.23 8.00
CA LEU A 115 -7.01 -3.39 7.54
C LEU A 115 -5.91 -2.92 6.59
N ALA A 116 -4.67 -3.32 6.89
CA ALA A 116 -3.49 -2.95 6.13
C ALA A 116 -2.60 -4.16 5.86
N HIS A 117 -1.83 -4.10 4.77
CA HIS A 117 -0.68 -4.97 4.58
C HIS A 117 0.41 -4.57 5.57
N LEU A 118 1.24 -5.52 6.00
CA LEU A 118 2.27 -5.26 6.99
C LEU A 118 3.66 -5.38 6.37
N HIS A 119 4.50 -4.39 6.65
CA HIS A 119 5.94 -4.46 6.37
C HIS A 119 6.62 -5.58 7.17
N GLY A 120 7.68 -6.21 6.64
CA GLY A 120 8.45 -7.26 7.32
C GLY A 120 8.92 -6.94 8.74
N ASP A 121 9.08 -5.65 9.04
CA ASP A 121 9.65 -5.14 10.30
C ASP A 121 8.66 -4.65 11.34
N VAL A 122 7.37 -4.63 11.05
CA VAL A 122 6.37 -4.32 12.09
C VAL A 122 5.96 -5.56 12.84
N ARG A 123 5.63 -5.43 14.13
CA ARG A 123 5.09 -6.46 15.02
C ARG A 123 3.87 -5.93 15.76
N GLU A 124 3.05 -6.86 16.24
CA GLU A 124 1.89 -6.52 17.06
C GLU A 124 2.29 -5.64 18.26
N GLY A 125 1.54 -4.57 18.49
CA GLY A 125 1.81 -3.59 19.54
C GLY A 125 2.65 -2.39 19.10
N ASP A 126 3.35 -2.46 17.96
CA ASP A 126 4.21 -1.38 17.47
C ASP A 126 3.41 -0.13 17.07
N ASP A 127 4.04 1.02 17.26
CA ASP A 127 3.68 2.25 16.58
C ASP A 127 4.12 2.16 15.10
N VAL A 128 3.20 2.49 14.20
CA VAL A 128 3.37 2.32 12.76
C VAL A 128 3.02 3.60 12.01
N ARG A 129 3.62 3.74 10.82
CA ARG A 129 3.27 4.76 9.85
C ARG A 129 2.49 4.12 8.70
N ILE A 130 1.30 4.61 8.42
CA ILE A 130 0.44 4.11 7.34
C ILE A 130 0.69 4.90 6.07
N ILE A 131 0.80 4.17 4.96
CA ILE A 131 0.81 4.74 3.62
C ILE A 131 -0.32 4.16 2.78
N ALA A 132 -0.84 4.98 1.87
CA ALA A 132 -1.74 4.54 0.81
C ALA A 132 -0.99 4.49 -0.53
N ARG A 133 -1.09 3.37 -1.24
CA ARG A 133 -0.50 3.16 -2.57
C ARG A 133 -1.44 2.33 -3.43
N THR A 134 -1.26 2.40 -4.74
CA THR A 134 -1.87 1.42 -5.65
C THR A 134 -1.05 0.15 -5.68
N ASP A 135 -1.71 -1.01 -5.57
CA ASP A 135 -1.06 -2.28 -5.84
C ASP A 135 -0.84 -2.50 -7.35
N LYS A 136 -0.23 -3.65 -7.71
CA LYS A 136 0.02 -4.00 -9.12
C LYS A 136 -1.23 -4.14 -9.98
N SER A 137 -2.40 -4.20 -9.37
CA SER A 137 -3.68 -4.25 -10.07
C SER A 137 -4.40 -2.90 -10.13
N GLY A 138 -3.71 -1.83 -9.70
CA GLY A 138 -4.23 -0.48 -9.71
C GLY A 138 -5.22 -0.19 -8.59
N GLN A 139 -5.35 -1.06 -7.58
CA GLN A 139 -6.25 -0.83 -6.45
C GLN A 139 -5.56 -0.10 -5.31
N GLY A 140 -6.23 0.88 -4.71
CA GLY A 140 -5.76 1.53 -3.50
C GLY A 140 -5.72 0.53 -2.35
N VAL A 141 -4.56 0.44 -1.70
CA VAL A 141 -4.33 -0.39 -0.51
C VAL A 141 -3.59 0.41 0.55
N LEU A 142 -3.76 -0.02 1.80
CA LEU A 142 -3.03 0.52 2.95
C LEU A 142 -1.88 -0.42 3.31
N MET A 143 -0.74 0.15 3.67
CA MET A 143 0.40 -0.60 4.21
C MET A 143 0.91 0.07 5.48
N ALA A 144 1.11 -0.72 6.53
CA ALA A 144 1.75 -0.33 7.77
C ALA A 144 3.26 -0.51 7.66
N LEU A 145 3.97 0.58 7.88
CA LEU A 145 5.42 0.66 7.91
C LEU A 145 5.89 0.86 9.36
N PRO A 146 7.15 0.52 9.68
CA PRO A 146 7.75 0.94 10.95
C PRO A 146 7.65 2.46 11.12
N ALA A 147 7.47 2.95 12.35
CA ALA A 147 7.39 4.39 12.62
C ALA A 147 8.67 5.15 12.24
N LYS A 148 9.82 4.47 12.26
CA LYS A 148 11.14 5.00 11.86
C LYS A 148 11.71 4.16 10.73
N GLU A 149 12.49 4.80 9.85
CA GLU A 149 13.19 4.10 8.76
C GLU A 149 14.09 2.99 9.34
N THR A 150 13.99 1.78 8.79
CA THR A 150 14.90 0.66 9.10
C THR A 150 15.92 0.49 7.98
N GLU A 151 17.08 -0.11 8.29
CA GLU A 151 18.23 -0.19 7.38
C GLU A 151 17.89 -0.70 5.97
N ASN A 152 17.04 -1.72 5.87
CA ASN A 152 16.63 -2.34 4.60
C ASN A 152 15.13 -2.21 4.35
N MET A 153 14.49 -1.16 4.88
CA MET A 153 13.04 -0.97 4.76
C MET A 153 12.56 -1.05 3.30
N SER A 154 13.24 -0.34 2.41
CA SER A 154 12.90 -0.33 0.96
C SER A 154 13.18 -1.66 0.23
N ASP A 155 13.79 -2.65 0.89
CA ASP A 155 14.02 -3.98 0.33
C ASP A 155 12.86 -4.95 0.58
N ASP A 156 11.89 -4.58 1.42
CA ASP A 156 10.72 -5.41 1.72
C ASP A 156 9.91 -5.74 0.45
N LYS A 157 9.63 -7.03 0.26
CA LYS A 157 8.99 -7.52 -0.96
C LYS A 157 7.60 -6.92 -1.18
N ALA A 158 6.82 -6.72 -0.12
CA ALA A 158 5.48 -6.14 -0.23
C ALA A 158 5.57 -4.65 -0.52
N LEU A 159 6.44 -3.91 0.18
CA LEU A 159 6.64 -2.48 -0.07
C LEU A 159 7.12 -2.22 -1.50
N ARG A 160 8.08 -3.02 -1.98
CA ARG A 160 8.56 -2.96 -3.37
C ARG A 160 7.48 -3.31 -4.39
N ALA A 161 6.47 -4.11 -4.03
CA ALA A 161 5.36 -4.41 -4.93
C ALA A 161 4.37 -3.23 -5.06
N LEU A 162 4.29 -2.39 -4.03
CA LEU A 162 3.44 -1.18 -3.98
C LEU A 162 4.15 0.09 -4.46
N THR A 163 5.48 0.03 -4.58
CA THR A 163 6.32 1.20 -4.93
C THR A 163 7.17 0.92 -6.16
N CYS A 164 7.66 2.00 -6.77
CA CYS A 164 8.52 1.95 -7.95
C CYS A 164 10.01 2.04 -7.57
N ASP A 165 10.42 1.44 -6.45
CA ASP A 165 11.82 1.49 -6.00
C ASP A 165 12.78 0.95 -7.10
N PRO A 166 13.79 1.74 -7.53
CA PRO A 166 14.63 1.41 -8.67
C PRO A 166 15.73 0.38 -8.38
N LYS A 167 16.03 0.06 -7.10
CA LYS A 167 17.15 -0.82 -6.71
C LYS A 167 17.05 -2.18 -7.40
N PHE A 168 18.08 -2.54 -8.16
CA PHE A 168 18.16 -3.74 -9.00
C PHE A 168 17.02 -3.94 -10.02
N ARG A 169 16.34 -2.86 -10.43
CA ARG A 169 15.41 -2.87 -11.57
C ARG A 169 16.07 -2.26 -12.80
N ARG A 170 15.59 -2.66 -13.97
CA ARG A 170 15.92 -1.96 -15.22
C ARG A 170 14.96 -0.78 -15.36
N VAL A 171 15.50 0.42 -15.44
CA VAL A 171 14.73 1.66 -15.65
C VAL A 171 14.92 2.09 -17.10
N LEU A 172 13.82 2.22 -17.84
CA LEU A 172 13.81 2.78 -19.19
C LEU A 172 13.36 4.23 -19.11
N VAL A 173 14.22 5.17 -19.50
CA VAL A 173 13.88 6.59 -19.62
C VAL A 173 13.73 6.91 -21.10
N THR A 174 12.51 7.17 -21.55
CA THR A 174 12.19 7.38 -22.98
C THR A 174 12.45 8.82 -23.43
N ASP A 175 12.31 9.80 -22.54
CA ASP A 175 12.48 11.23 -22.86
C ASP A 175 13.74 11.81 -22.18
N VAL A 176 14.89 11.21 -22.45
CA VAL A 176 16.13 11.54 -21.73
C VAL A 176 16.62 12.97 -21.99
N ARG A 177 16.22 13.62 -23.09
CA ARG A 177 16.74 14.95 -23.46
C ARG A 177 16.11 16.10 -22.65
N THR A 178 14.97 15.89 -22.01
CA THR A 178 14.33 16.94 -21.21
C THR A 178 15.00 17.09 -19.83
N PRO A 179 14.85 18.25 -19.16
CA PRO A 179 15.37 18.43 -17.80
C PRO A 179 14.86 17.36 -16.82
N LEU A 180 13.60 16.94 -16.96
CA LEU A 180 13.02 15.87 -16.15
C LEU A 180 13.68 14.52 -16.44
N GLY A 181 13.83 14.14 -17.71
CA GLY A 181 14.49 12.89 -18.09
C GLY A 181 15.93 12.82 -17.59
N GLN A 182 16.69 13.91 -17.71
CA GLN A 182 18.04 14.02 -17.17
C GLN A 182 18.07 13.89 -15.65
N ALA A 183 17.14 14.53 -14.94
CA ALA A 183 17.03 14.41 -13.48
C ALA A 183 16.72 12.97 -13.04
N VAL A 184 15.82 12.27 -13.74
CA VAL A 184 15.49 10.87 -13.45
C VAL A 184 16.70 9.96 -13.68
N VAL A 185 17.46 10.14 -14.77
CA VAL A 185 18.68 9.37 -15.01
C VAL A 185 19.68 9.57 -13.89
N ARG A 186 19.92 10.82 -13.46
CA ARG A 186 20.85 11.12 -12.35
C ARG A 186 20.39 10.51 -11.02
N ALA A 187 19.08 10.47 -10.76
CA ALA A 187 18.53 9.88 -9.55
C ALA A 187 18.50 8.34 -9.57
N ALA A 188 18.58 7.73 -10.75
CA ALA A 188 18.55 6.28 -10.93
C ALA A 188 19.94 5.62 -11.05
N LEU A 189 21.00 6.42 -11.17
CA LEU A 189 22.41 6.01 -11.12
C LEU A 189 22.91 5.93 -9.67
#